data_AF-A0A1V4VZY5-F1
#
_entry.id   AF-A0A1V4VZY5-F1
#
_cell.length_a   1.000
_cell.length_b   1.000
_cell.length_c   1.000
_cell.angle_alpha   90.00
_cell.angle_beta   90.00
_cell.angle_gamma   90.00
#
_symmetry.space_group_name_H-M   'P 1'
#
loop_
_entity.id
_entity.type
_entity.pdbx_description
1 polymer ?
#
loop_
_entity_poly.entity_id
_entity_poly.type
_entity_poly.pdbx_seq_one_letter_code
_entity_poly.pdbx_strand_id
1 'polypeptide(L)'
;MVRDLAGILRTTLRKISVMIKNIPYNMVLHTSPVNIREEGYYHWHLEIMPRLTIMAGFELGTGYFINPTPPEMAAQALRDTEEFYPLHERSNQEVYHYV
;
A
#
# COMPACT_ATOMS: atom_id res chain seq x y z
N MET A 1 9.67 14.91 10.07
CA MET A 1 10.04 13.74 9.26
C MET A 1 9.18 12.50 9.57
N VAL A 2 9.34 11.82 10.72
CA VAL A 2 8.55 10.60 11.02
C VAL A 2 7.05 10.90 11.19
N ARG A 3 6.70 12.03 11.83
CA ARG A 3 5.30 12.46 11.97
C ARG A 3 4.63 12.74 10.63
N ASP A 4 5.36 13.36 9.71
CA ASP A 4 4.86 13.70 8.37
C ASP A 4 4.64 12.43 7.55
N LEU A 5 5.60 11.49 7.60
CA LEU A 5 5.46 10.17 7.00
C LEU A 5 4.25 9.43 7.56
N ALA A 6 4.07 9.41 8.88
CA ALA A 6 2.92 8.77 9.51
C ALA A 6 1.59 9.40 9.07
N GLY A 7 1.55 10.73 8.94
CA GLY A 7 0.40 11.46 8.42
C GLY A 7 0.06 11.06 6.98
N ILE A 8 1.04 11.12 6.09
CA ILE A 8 0.88 10.77 4.67
C ILE A 8 0.47 9.30 4.53
N LEU A 9 1.15 8.39 5.23
CA LEU A 9 0.86 6.96 5.18
C LEU A 9 -0.58 6.68 5.63
N ARG A 10 -1.01 7.27 6.74
CA ARG A 10 -2.38 7.14 7.25
C ARG A 10 -3.41 7.61 6.22
N THR A 11 -3.21 8.79 5.64
CA THR A 11 -4.10 9.33 4.60
C THR A 11 -4.12 8.42 3.38
N THR A 12 -2.97 8.00 2.85
CA THR A 12 -2.87 7.10 1.69
C THR A 12 -3.62 5.78 1.93
N LEU A 13 -3.39 5.12 3.08
CA LEU A 13 -4.05 3.85 3.42
C LEU A 13 -5.57 4.00 3.57
N ARG A 14 -6.04 5.12 4.12
CA ARG A 14 -7.47 5.41 4.23
C ARG A 14 -8.13 5.61 2.88
N LYS A 15 -7.52 6.40 2.00
CA LYS A 15 -8.05 6.62 0.65
C LYS A 15 -8.08 5.31 -0.14
N ILE A 16 -7.03 4.48 -0.03
CA ILE A 16 -7.03 3.14 -0.60
C ILE A 16 -8.19 2.31 -0.02
N SER A 17 -8.36 2.24 1.30
CA SER A 17 -9.44 1.47 1.93
C SER A 17 -10.83 1.88 1.41
N VAL A 18 -11.11 3.18 1.26
CA VAL A 18 -12.38 3.67 0.71
C VAL A 18 -12.53 3.32 -0.77
N MET A 19 -11.51 3.63 -1.59
CA MET A 19 -11.53 3.47 -3.05
C MET A 19 -11.76 2.01 -3.49
N ILE A 20 -11.17 1.06 -2.77
CA ILE A 20 -11.20 -0.37 -3.15
C ILE A 20 -11.83 -1.26 -2.06
N LYS A 21 -12.76 -0.71 -1.26
CA LYS A 21 -13.62 -1.48 -0.33
C LYS A 21 -12.86 -2.35 0.68
N ASN A 22 -11.80 -1.79 1.26
CA ASN A 22 -11.02 -2.38 2.35
C ASN A 22 -10.47 -3.79 2.06
N ILE A 23 -10.01 -4.03 0.82
CA ILE A 23 -9.31 -5.28 0.50
C ILE A 23 -7.95 -5.36 1.20
N PRO A 24 -7.42 -6.58 1.45
CA PRO A 24 -6.10 -6.72 2.02
C PRO A 24 -5.00 -6.22 1.09
N TYR A 25 -3.90 -5.74 1.68
CA TYR A 25 -2.72 -5.26 0.97
C TYR A 25 -1.44 -5.79 1.62
N ASN A 26 -0.35 -5.81 0.86
CA ASN A 26 1.00 -5.94 1.38
C ASN A 26 1.66 -4.55 1.42
N MET A 27 2.55 -4.33 2.39
CA MET A 27 3.37 -3.12 2.46
C MET A 27 4.83 -3.51 2.62
N VAL A 28 5.69 -2.97 1.77
CA VAL A 28 7.12 -3.34 1.70
C VAL A 28 7.97 -2.09 1.83
N LEU A 29 8.97 -2.15 2.73
CA LEU A 29 10.01 -1.13 2.84
C LEU A 29 11.20 -1.53 1.96
N HIS A 30 11.45 -0.71 0.96
CA HIS A 30 12.60 -0.82 0.08
C HIS A 30 13.68 0.14 0.60
N THR A 31 14.77 -0.41 1.12
CA THR A 31 15.90 0.33 1.68
C THR A 31 17.22 -0.27 1.21
N SER A 32 18.30 0.51 1.24
CA SER A 32 19.64 0.02 0.91
C SER A 32 20.01 -1.20 1.77
N PRO A 33 20.78 -2.16 1.23
CA PRO A 33 21.27 -3.29 2.00
C PRO A 33 22.04 -2.84 3.24
N VAL A 34 21.91 -3.60 4.31
CA VAL A 34 22.66 -3.34 5.54
C VAL A 34 24.16 -3.58 5.32
N ASN A 35 25.00 -2.80 6.01
CA ASN A 35 26.47 -2.93 6.02
C ASN A 35 27.19 -2.66 4.68
N ILE A 36 26.50 -2.09 3.69
CA ILE A 36 27.13 -1.55 2.48
C ILE A 36 27.27 -0.04 2.66
N ARG A 37 28.41 0.53 2.21
CA ARG A 37 28.56 1.99 2.19
C ARG A 37 27.48 2.56 1.28
N GLU A 38 26.83 3.63 1.73
CA GLU A 38 25.73 4.26 1.01
C GLU A 38 26.24 4.76 -0.35
N GLU A 39 25.98 3.98 -1.38
CA GLU A 39 26.23 4.40 -2.75
C GLU A 39 25.02 5.27 -3.11
N GLY A 40 25.25 6.59 -3.27
CA GLY A 40 24.23 7.63 -3.35
C GLY A 40 23.25 7.56 -4.55
N TYR A 41 23.07 6.39 -5.14
CA TYR A 41 22.12 6.09 -6.21
C TYR A 41 20.79 5.49 -5.70
N TYR A 42 20.68 5.13 -4.42
CA TYR A 42 19.45 4.50 -3.89
C TYR A 42 18.66 5.44 -2.99
N HIS A 43 17.35 5.52 -3.24
CA HIS A 43 16.41 6.26 -2.42
C HIS A 43 15.39 5.29 -1.83
N TRP A 44 15.35 5.22 -0.49
CA TRP A 44 14.38 4.38 0.21
C TRP A 44 12.95 4.82 -0.12
N HIS A 45 12.04 3.86 -0.19
CA HIS A 45 10.62 4.13 -0.40
C HIS A 45 9.77 3.00 0.18
N LEU A 46 8.46 3.28 0.30
CA LEU A 46 7.45 2.30 0.69
C LEU A 46 6.59 1.95 -0.51
N GLU A 47 6.36 0.67 -0.72
CA GLU A 47 5.39 0.16 -1.69
C GLU A 47 4.16 -0.40 -0.97
N ILE A 48 2.97 -0.02 -1.44
CA ILE A 48 1.69 -0.53 -0.94
C ILE A 48 1.02 -1.25 -2.11
N MET A 49 0.76 -2.55 -1.95
CA MET A 49 0.24 -3.43 -3.00
C MET A 49 -1.10 -4.05 -2.59
N PRO A 50 -2.24 -3.44 -2.95
CA PRO A 50 -3.55 -4.05 -2.74
C PRO A 50 -3.73 -5.33 -3.55
N ARG A 51 -4.28 -6.38 -2.93
CA ARG A 51 -4.48 -7.68 -3.59
C ARG A 51 -5.81 -7.71 -4.35
N LEU A 52 -5.83 -7.05 -5.51
CA LEU A 52 -7.03 -6.93 -6.37
C LEU A 52 -7.36 -8.22 -7.13
N THR A 53 -6.34 -9.01 -7.46
CA THR A 53 -6.45 -10.26 -8.22
C THR A 53 -5.55 -11.34 -7.63
N ILE A 54 -5.78 -12.58 -8.03
CA ILE A 54 -4.89 -13.71 -7.72
C ILE A 54 -3.87 -13.81 -8.87
N MET A 55 -2.58 -13.95 -8.54
CA MET A 55 -1.55 -14.23 -9.56
C MET A 55 -1.86 -15.56 -10.26
N ALA A 56 -1.87 -15.56 -11.59
CA ALA A 56 -2.12 -16.74 -12.38
C ALA A 56 -0.80 -17.36 -12.89
N GLY A 57 -0.91 -18.40 -13.72
CA GLY A 57 0.24 -19.13 -14.23
C GLY A 57 1.19 -18.29 -15.08
N PHE A 58 0.70 -17.22 -15.72
CA PHE A 58 1.56 -16.30 -16.49
C PHE A 58 2.47 -15.50 -15.56
N GLU A 59 1.93 -14.85 -14.54
CA GLU A 59 2.70 -14.04 -13.60
C GLU A 59 3.69 -14.93 -12.82
N LEU A 60 3.24 -16.09 -12.37
CA LEU A 60 4.10 -17.04 -11.65
C LEU A 60 5.20 -17.63 -12.54
N GLY A 61 4.90 -17.93 -13.81
CA GLY A 61 5.84 -18.56 -14.73
C GLY A 61 6.87 -17.59 -15.33
N THR A 62 6.54 -16.30 -15.39
CA THR A 62 7.38 -15.31 -16.10
C THR A 62 7.95 -14.21 -15.20
N GLY A 63 7.34 -13.94 -14.05
CA GLY A 63 7.67 -12.79 -13.20
C GLY A 63 7.20 -11.45 -13.75
N TYR A 64 6.50 -11.42 -14.90
CA TYR A 64 5.85 -10.22 -15.41
C TYR A 64 4.44 -10.05 -14.87
N PHE A 65 4.05 -8.81 -14.65
CA PHE A 65 2.72 -8.45 -14.15
C PHE A 65 1.91 -7.77 -15.24
N ILE A 66 0.62 -8.11 -15.33
CA ILE A 66 -0.34 -7.41 -16.17
C ILE A 66 -1.06 -6.38 -15.29
N ASN A 67 -0.91 -5.10 -15.62
CA ASN A 67 -1.67 -4.04 -14.97
C ASN A 67 -2.82 -3.59 -15.90
N PRO A 68 -4.07 -3.98 -15.62
CA PRO A 68 -5.21 -3.60 -16.45
C PRO A 68 -5.61 -2.12 -16.29
N THR A 69 -5.13 -1.45 -15.24
CA THR A 69 -5.47 -0.06 -14.92
C THR A 69 -4.25 0.83 -15.14
N PRO A 70 -4.30 1.76 -16.11
CA PRO A 70 -3.22 2.72 -16.30
C PRO A 70 -2.92 3.50 -15.00
N PRO A 71 -1.64 3.75 -14.68
CA PRO A 71 -1.26 4.43 -13.44
C PRO A 71 -1.85 5.84 -13.33
N GLU A 72 -2.07 6.53 -14.44
CA GLU A 72 -2.68 7.86 -14.49
C GLU A 72 -4.13 7.83 -13.97
N MET A 73 -4.89 6.81 -14.40
CA MET A 73 -6.26 6.57 -13.96
C MET A 73 -6.31 6.21 -12.48
N ALA A 74 -5.43 5.31 -12.03
CA ALA A 74 -5.36 4.92 -10.63
C ALA A 74 -4.99 6.10 -9.71
N ALA A 75 -4.03 6.92 -10.14
CA ALA A 75 -3.61 8.10 -9.39
C ALA A 75 -4.72 9.17 -9.32
N GLN A 76 -5.49 9.36 -10.40
CA GLN A 76 -6.64 10.25 -10.41
C GLN A 76 -7.74 9.77 -9.45
N ALA A 77 -8.10 8.49 -9.51
CA ALA A 77 -9.08 7.90 -8.60
C ALA A 77 -8.68 8.05 -7.13
N LEU A 78 -7.40 7.85 -6.81
CA LEU A 78 -6.88 8.02 -5.44
C LEU A 78 -6.90 9.49 -4.99
N ARG A 79 -6.64 10.44 -5.90
CA ARG A 79 -6.73 11.89 -5.59
C ARG A 79 -8.16 12.31 -5.30
N ASP A 80 -9.11 11.86 -6.13
CA ASP A 80 -10.52 12.24 -6.06
C ASP A 80 -11.29 11.55 -4.93
N THR A 81 -10.75 10.46 -4.36
CA THR A 81 -11.34 9.80 -3.20
C THR A 81 -11.34 10.75 -2.00
N GLU A 82 -12.50 11.07 -1.44
CA GLU A 82 -12.58 11.84 -0.20
C GLU A 82 -12.29 10.94 1.02
N GLU A 83 -11.65 11.49 2.05
CA GLU A 83 -11.56 10.82 3.35
C GLU A 83 -12.93 10.83 4.03
N PHE A 84 -13.82 9.90 3.70
CA PHE A 84 -15.05 9.72 4.45
C PHE A 84 -15.01 8.41 5.24
N TYR A 85 -14.69 8.55 6.53
CA TYR A 85 -14.99 7.53 7.52
C TYR A 85 -15.62 8.25 8.71
N PRO A 86 -16.87 7.92 9.11
CA PRO A 86 -17.34 8.35 10.42
C PRO A 86 -16.34 7.79 11.43
N LEU A 87 -15.93 8.62 12.40
CA LEU A 87 -15.23 8.14 13.58
C LEU A 87 -16.18 7.15 14.27
N HIS A 88 -16.13 5.87 13.90
CA HIS A 88 -16.71 4.85 14.75
C HIS A 88 -15.92 4.91 16.06
N GLU A 89 -16.62 5.31 17.12
CA GLU A 89 -16.16 5.13 18.49
C GLU A 89 -15.57 3.73 18.60
N ARG A 90 -14.36 3.66 19.18
CA ARG A 90 -13.56 2.44 19.27
C ARG A 90 -14.42 1.28 19.78
N SER A 91 -14.85 0.39 18.89
CA SER A 91 -15.27 -0.93 19.32
C SER A 91 -14.01 -1.67 19.75
N ASN A 92 -13.92 -1.87 21.06
CA ASN A 92 -12.88 -2.62 21.75
C ASN A 92 -13.03 -4.11 21.41
N GLN A 93 -12.87 -4.48 20.13
CA GLN A 93 -12.92 -5.87 19.69
C GLN A 93 -11.51 -6.38 19.42
N GLU A 94 -11.07 -7.12 20.42
CA GLU A 94 -9.95 -8.06 20.50
C GLU A 94 -9.53 -8.64 19.14
N VAL A 95 -8.25 -8.44 18.80
CA VAL A 95 -7.62 -9.18 17.71
C VAL A 95 -7.24 -10.56 18.26
N TYR A 96 -8.16 -11.51 18.12
CA TYR A 96 -7.84 -12.92 18.27
C TYR A 96 -6.95 -13.38 17.11
N HIS A 97 -5.74 -13.83 17.48
CA HIS A 97 -5.06 -14.98 16.91
C HIS A 97 -4.70 -14.95 15.41
N TYR A 98 -3.41 -14.79 15.13
CA TYR A 98 -2.72 -15.63 14.15
C TYR A 98 -1.36 -16.06 14.74
N VAL A 99 -1.08 -17.35 14.57
CA VAL A 99 0.07 -18.14 15.07
C VAL A 99 1.41 -17.45 14.84
#